data_AF-A0A9P6Y1H3-F1
#
_entry.id   AF-A0A9P6Y1H3-F1
#
_cell.length_a   1.000
_cell.length_b   1.000
_cell.length_c   1.000
_cell.angle_alpha   90.00
_cell.angle_beta   90.00
_cell.angle_gamma   90.00
#
_symmetry.space_group_name_H-M   'P 1'
#
loop_
_entity.id
_entity.type
_entity.pdbx_description
1 polymer ?
#
loop_
_entity_poly.entity_id
_entity_poly.type
_entity_poly.pdbx_seq_one_letter_code
_entity_poly.pdbx_strand_id
1 'polypeptide(L)'
;MRSFARISNSLLRVTLNKISRFPPTLVSSLIALFFDNRVCININGHFTKEVDQGRGFRQGDPLSPLLFNPVLEPFLRHILQDASIVGFSFSPLSQDLPHPATLKVLAYADDVCVFLSSRADFLRLQHHLNSYGQVSNAKVNLSKTEAIFLNGRTSPHWQQVLTQYQISQWHDHSMTQPLRYLGFPVIQSVAQRKCVGNQLLQSVKTQCGIYSQRHLSLRGRVTLANSLILSKLWYSLRVVSLPKQLFRQIRSVLYQFIIKGIKPGLRYTLLC
;
A
#
# COMPACT_ATOMS: atom_id res chain seq x y z
N MET A 1 -8.87 -5.14 1.01
CA MET A 1 -9.94 -5.52 1.98
C MET A 1 -10.89 -6.64 1.52
N ARG A 2 -11.14 -6.87 0.22
CA ARG A 2 -11.92 -8.04 -0.25
C ARG A 2 -11.08 -9.31 -0.46
N SER A 3 -9.75 -9.22 -0.31
CA SER A 3 -8.80 -10.33 -0.48
C SER A 3 -9.06 -11.49 0.48
N PHE A 4 -9.23 -11.18 1.76
CA PHE A 4 -9.51 -12.17 2.81
C PHE A 4 -10.85 -12.89 2.62
N ALA A 5 -11.85 -12.24 2.03
CA ALA A 5 -13.22 -12.76 1.93
C ALA A 5 -13.44 -13.86 0.87
N ARG A 6 -12.43 -14.15 0.03
CA ARG A 6 -12.56 -15.05 -1.12
C ARG A 6 -11.85 -16.39 -0.96
N ILE A 7 -11.10 -16.56 0.11
CA ILE A 7 -10.27 -17.75 0.34
C ILE A 7 -11.17 -18.93 0.66
N SER A 8 -11.02 -20.02 -0.07
CA SER A 8 -11.74 -21.27 0.17
C SER A 8 -10.97 -22.21 1.10
N ASN A 9 -11.70 -23.08 1.79
CA ASN A 9 -11.14 -24.18 2.58
C ASN A 9 -10.20 -25.05 1.73
N SER A 10 -10.64 -25.44 0.52
CA SER A 10 -9.86 -26.27 -0.40
C SER A 10 -8.51 -25.64 -0.75
N LEU A 11 -8.50 -24.35 -1.09
CA LEU A 11 -7.27 -23.63 -1.45
C LEU A 11 -6.30 -23.59 -0.27
N LEU A 12 -6.78 -23.19 0.92
CA LEU A 12 -5.90 -23.10 2.09
C LEU A 12 -5.32 -24.47 2.44
N ARG A 13 -6.15 -25.52 2.44
CA ARG A 13 -5.72 -26.89 2.75
C ARG A 13 -4.65 -27.38 1.78
N VAL A 14 -4.86 -27.21 0.48
CA VAL A 14 -3.89 -27.62 -0.56
C VAL A 14 -2.56 -26.89 -0.37
N THR A 15 -2.62 -25.58 -0.15
CA THR A 15 -1.42 -24.75 -0.01
C THR A 15 -0.64 -25.08 1.25
N LEU A 16 -1.31 -25.23 2.40
CA LEU A 16 -0.66 -25.60 3.66
C LEU A 16 -0.03 -27.01 3.59
N ASN A 17 -0.72 -27.99 2.97
CA ASN A 17 -0.20 -29.35 2.80
C ASN A 17 1.02 -29.41 1.87
N LYS A 18 1.12 -28.50 0.88
CA LYS A 18 2.30 -28.41 0.00
C LYS A 18 3.50 -27.78 0.68
N ILE A 19 3.31 -27.02 1.75
CA ILE A 19 4.41 -26.51 2.55
C ILE A 19 4.82 -27.63 3.51
N SER A 20 5.91 -28.33 3.18
CA SER A 20 6.40 -29.56 3.83
C SER A 20 6.70 -29.46 5.34
N ARG A 21 6.42 -28.31 5.98
CA ARG A 21 6.73 -28.01 7.37
C ARG A 21 5.51 -28.01 8.29
N PHE A 22 4.27 -28.05 7.77
CA PHE A 22 3.08 -28.04 8.63
C PHE A 22 2.61 -29.46 8.96
N PRO A 23 2.53 -29.83 10.27
CA PRO A 23 1.94 -31.10 10.67
C PRO A 23 0.47 -31.23 10.22
N PRO A 24 0.01 -32.41 9.77
CA PRO A 24 -1.38 -32.60 9.34
C PRO A 24 -2.43 -32.26 10.40
N THR A 25 -2.09 -32.47 11.67
CA THR A 25 -2.92 -32.10 12.83
C THR A 25 -3.11 -30.59 12.90
N LEU A 26 -2.04 -29.81 12.77
CA LEU A 26 -2.09 -28.35 12.75
C LEU A 26 -2.90 -27.83 11.57
N VAL A 27 -2.71 -28.39 10.36
CA VAL A 27 -3.50 -28.01 9.18
C VAL A 27 -4.99 -28.26 9.44
N SER A 28 -5.35 -29.41 10.00
CA SER A 28 -6.74 -29.75 10.30
C SER A 28 -7.35 -28.81 11.34
N SER A 29 -6.61 -28.48 12.40
CA SER A 29 -7.03 -27.50 13.42
C SER A 29 -7.24 -26.11 12.83
N LEU A 30 -6.33 -25.64 11.96
CA LEU A 30 -6.47 -24.35 11.28
C LEU A 30 -7.70 -24.33 10.37
N ILE A 31 -7.95 -25.41 9.64
CA ILE A 31 -9.14 -25.49 8.78
C ILE A 31 -10.43 -25.44 9.62
N ALA A 32 -10.51 -26.23 10.69
CA ALA A 32 -11.68 -26.24 11.58
C ALA A 32 -11.90 -24.88 12.28
N LEU A 33 -10.83 -24.16 12.59
CA LEU A 33 -10.92 -22.84 13.22
C LEU A 33 -11.55 -21.78 12.30
N PHE A 34 -11.29 -21.86 10.99
CA PHE A 34 -11.66 -20.82 10.03
C PHE A 34 -12.89 -21.14 9.17
N PHE A 35 -13.18 -22.42 8.94
CA PHE A 35 -14.23 -22.87 8.03
C PHE A 35 -15.25 -23.75 8.76
N ASP A 36 -16.42 -23.93 8.15
CA ASP A 36 -17.52 -24.75 8.71
C ASP A 36 -18.00 -24.26 10.09
N ASN A 37 -17.90 -22.94 10.30
CA ASN A 37 -18.33 -22.25 11.50
C ASN A 37 -19.63 -21.47 11.27
N ARG A 38 -20.44 -21.31 12.32
CA ARG A 38 -21.62 -20.43 12.32
C ARG A 38 -21.30 -19.14 13.06
N VAL A 39 -21.74 -18.01 12.51
CA VAL A 39 -21.49 -16.68 13.06
C VAL A 39 -22.79 -15.91 13.24
N CYS A 40 -22.86 -15.10 14.31
CA CYS A 40 -23.91 -14.13 14.53
C CYS A 40 -23.31 -12.72 14.45
N ILE A 41 -24.01 -11.79 13.80
CA ILE A 41 -23.57 -10.40 13.70
C ILE A 41 -24.26 -9.62 14.83
N ASN A 42 -23.48 -8.91 15.64
CA ASN A 42 -24.03 -7.98 16.63
C ASN A 42 -24.28 -6.61 15.97
N ILE A 43 -25.55 -6.21 15.89
CA ILE A 43 -25.98 -4.91 15.38
C ILE A 43 -26.64 -4.17 16.54
N ASN A 44 -25.96 -3.13 17.05
CA ASN A 44 -26.44 -2.27 18.15
C ASN A 44 -26.86 -3.04 19.41
N GLY A 45 -26.14 -4.11 19.77
CA GLY A 45 -26.44 -4.94 20.94
C GLY A 45 -27.37 -6.12 20.66
N HIS A 46 -27.91 -6.24 19.45
CA HIS A 46 -28.78 -7.35 19.05
C HIS A 46 -28.06 -8.28 18.08
N PHE A 47 -28.06 -9.58 18.39
CA PHE A 47 -27.50 -10.60 17.51
C PHE A 47 -28.48 -10.96 16.39
N THR A 48 -27.97 -11.07 15.16
CA THR A 48 -28.70 -11.67 14.04
C THR A 48 -28.91 -13.16 14.25
N LYS A 49 -29.72 -13.78 13.39
CA LYS A 49 -29.71 -15.25 13.24
C LYS A 49 -28.31 -15.74 12.86
N GLU A 50 -28.02 -16.98 13.21
CA GLU A 50 -26.79 -17.66 12.78
C GLU A 50 -26.71 -17.70 11.26
N VAL A 51 -25.51 -17.42 10.74
CA VAL A 51 -25.17 -17.49 9.32
C VAL A 51 -23.96 -18.39 9.18
N ASP A 52 -23.99 -19.28 8.20
CA ASP A 52 -22.85 -20.14 7.89
C ASP A 52 -21.71 -19.32 7.27
N GLN A 53 -20.52 -19.42 7.87
CA GLN A 53 -19.29 -18.85 7.31
C GLN A 53 -18.76 -19.78 6.21
N GLY A 54 -19.24 -19.57 4.98
CA GLY A 54 -18.83 -20.42 3.85
C GLY A 54 -17.40 -20.18 3.35
N ARG A 55 -16.91 -18.94 3.38
CA ARG A 55 -15.58 -18.58 2.83
C ARG A 55 -14.95 -17.39 3.51
N GLY A 56 -13.64 -17.32 3.35
CA GLY A 56 -12.82 -16.18 3.73
C GLY A 56 -12.40 -16.16 5.20
N PHE A 57 -11.34 -15.40 5.45
CA PHE A 57 -10.79 -15.19 6.77
C PHE A 57 -11.52 -14.09 7.54
N ARG A 58 -11.53 -14.23 8.87
CA ARG A 58 -12.16 -13.29 9.79
C ARG A 58 -11.31 -12.02 9.88
N GLN A 59 -11.91 -10.86 9.63
CA GLN A 59 -11.19 -9.59 9.81
C GLN A 59 -10.96 -9.33 11.30
N GLY A 60 -9.73 -8.91 11.66
CA GLY A 60 -9.34 -8.67 13.04
C GLY A 60 -8.75 -9.90 13.76
N ASP A 61 -8.79 -11.08 13.13
CA ASP A 61 -8.13 -12.27 13.65
C ASP A 61 -6.61 -12.19 13.37
N PRO A 62 -5.74 -12.39 14.39
CA PRO A 62 -4.29 -12.25 14.26
C PRO A 62 -3.64 -13.31 13.34
N LEU A 63 -4.26 -14.47 13.13
CA LEU A 63 -3.75 -15.52 12.25
C LEU A 63 -4.11 -15.28 10.78
N SER A 64 -5.18 -14.55 10.51
CA SER A 64 -5.67 -14.32 9.15
C SER A 64 -4.63 -13.71 8.20
N PRO A 65 -3.86 -12.67 8.59
CA PRO A 65 -2.79 -12.13 7.74
C PRO A 65 -1.67 -13.14 7.47
N LEU A 66 -1.31 -13.95 8.47
CA LEU A 66 -0.26 -14.95 8.35
C LEU A 66 -0.66 -16.09 7.40
N LEU A 67 -1.92 -16.54 7.48
CA LEU A 67 -2.47 -17.57 6.61
C LEU A 67 -2.73 -17.08 5.19
N PHE A 68 -2.82 -15.77 4.97
CA PHE A 68 -2.96 -15.21 3.63
C PHE A 68 -1.66 -15.30 2.81
N ASN A 69 -0.51 -15.16 3.46
CA ASN A 69 0.79 -15.25 2.79
C ASN A 69 0.99 -16.55 2.01
N PRO A 70 0.83 -17.76 2.60
CA PRO A 70 0.98 -18.99 1.85
C PRO A 70 -0.06 -19.08 0.72
N VAL A 71 -1.29 -18.60 0.92
CA VAL A 71 -2.32 -18.59 -0.13
C VAL A 71 -1.89 -17.76 -1.36
N LEU A 72 -1.27 -16.60 -1.15
CA LEU A 72 -0.77 -15.74 -2.24
C LEU A 72 0.54 -16.25 -2.84
N GLU A 73 1.34 -16.99 -2.08
CA GLU A 73 2.68 -17.44 -2.46
C GLU A 73 2.75 -18.17 -3.81
N PRO A 74 1.85 -19.13 -4.15
CA PRO A 74 1.83 -19.75 -5.47
C PRO A 74 1.83 -18.73 -6.61
N PHE A 75 0.97 -17.70 -6.54
CA PHE A 75 0.92 -16.65 -7.56
C PHE A 75 2.26 -15.91 -7.71
N LEU A 76 2.86 -15.53 -6.57
CA LEU A 76 4.15 -14.84 -6.57
C LEU A 76 5.27 -15.71 -7.13
N ARG A 77 5.30 -17.00 -6.78
CA ARG A 77 6.30 -17.94 -7.30
C ARG A 77 6.19 -18.14 -8.80
N HIS A 78 4.97 -18.23 -9.35
CA HIS A 78 4.79 -18.34 -10.81
C HIS A 78 5.40 -17.13 -11.55
N ILE A 79 5.24 -15.91 -11.03
CA ILE A 79 5.86 -14.72 -11.61
C ILE A 79 7.39 -14.76 -11.47
N LEU A 80 7.89 -15.09 -10.27
CA LEU A 80 9.33 -15.09 -9.99
C LEU A 80 10.08 -16.13 -10.82
N GLN A 81 9.52 -17.34 -10.94
CA GLN A 81 10.11 -18.49 -11.62
C GLN A 81 9.92 -18.47 -13.14
N ASP A 82 9.02 -17.63 -13.67
CA ASP A 82 8.84 -17.49 -15.10
C ASP A 82 10.02 -16.71 -15.72
N ALA A 83 10.91 -17.43 -16.40
CA ALA A 83 12.06 -16.87 -17.09
C ALA A 83 11.68 -15.95 -18.26
N SER A 84 10.45 -16.07 -18.81
CA SER A 84 9.96 -15.20 -19.87
C SER A 84 9.54 -13.81 -19.37
N ILE A 85 9.31 -13.65 -18.05
CA ILE A 85 9.10 -12.33 -17.45
C ILE A 85 10.47 -11.73 -17.15
N VAL A 86 10.85 -10.71 -17.92
CA VAL A 86 12.12 -10.02 -17.74
C VAL A 86 12.07 -9.13 -16.50
N GLY A 87 10.97 -8.40 -16.25
CA GLY A 87 10.85 -7.55 -15.07
C GLY A 87 11.53 -6.20 -15.22
N PHE A 88 12.19 -5.69 -14.18
CA PHE A 88 12.95 -4.44 -14.18
C PHE A 88 14.36 -4.68 -13.65
N SER A 89 15.37 -4.33 -14.44
CA SER A 89 16.77 -4.41 -14.03
C SER A 89 17.26 -3.04 -13.58
N PHE A 90 17.83 -2.97 -12.38
CA PHE A 90 18.52 -1.76 -11.94
C PHE A 90 19.79 -1.58 -12.77
N SER A 91 20.06 -0.34 -13.19
CA SER A 91 21.42 0.03 -13.60
C SER A 91 22.36 -0.22 -12.42
N PRO A 92 23.60 -0.72 -12.62
CA PRO A 92 24.54 -0.92 -11.51
C PRO A 92 24.67 0.39 -10.72
N LEU A 93 24.18 0.39 -9.48
CA LEU A 93 24.24 1.56 -8.60
C LEU A 93 25.68 1.78 -8.09
N SER A 94 26.55 0.78 -8.25
CA SER A 94 28.01 0.80 -8.06
C SER A 94 28.63 -0.46 -8.69
N GLN A 95 29.93 -0.44 -8.99
CA GLN A 95 30.66 -1.58 -9.57
C GLN A 95 30.78 -2.80 -8.61
N ASP A 96 30.45 -2.63 -7.33
CA ASP A 96 30.66 -3.64 -6.28
C ASP A 96 29.44 -4.54 -5.99
N LEU A 97 28.32 -4.33 -6.69
CA LEU A 97 27.14 -5.17 -6.54
C LEU A 97 27.16 -6.31 -7.58
N PRO A 98 27.24 -7.59 -7.15
CA PRO A 98 27.27 -8.71 -8.06
C PRO A 98 25.91 -8.84 -8.77
N HIS A 99 25.94 -8.58 -10.08
CA HIS A 99 24.82 -8.62 -11.03
C HIS A 99 23.67 -7.62 -10.76
N PRO A 100 23.08 -7.02 -11.82
CA PRO A 100 21.89 -6.21 -11.66
C PRO A 100 20.76 -7.12 -11.15
N ALA A 101 20.35 -6.93 -9.89
CA ALA A 101 19.22 -7.64 -9.32
C ALA A 101 17.98 -7.32 -10.15
N THR A 102 17.41 -8.32 -10.81
CA THR A 102 16.18 -8.15 -11.58
C THR A 102 14.97 -8.22 -10.65
N LEU A 103 14.20 -7.14 -10.60
CA LEU A 103 12.98 -7.03 -9.82
C LEU A 103 11.77 -7.39 -10.69
N LYS A 104 11.02 -8.43 -10.34
CA LYS A 104 9.80 -8.83 -11.07
C LYS A 104 8.51 -8.47 -10.32
N VAL A 105 8.50 -8.60 -9.00
CA VAL A 105 7.29 -8.39 -8.20
C VAL A 105 7.64 -7.88 -6.80
N LEU A 106 6.80 -6.98 -6.29
CA LEU A 106 6.71 -6.58 -4.90
C LEU A 106 5.30 -6.90 -4.41
N ALA A 107 5.18 -7.44 -3.21
CA ALA A 107 3.89 -7.77 -2.63
C ALA A 107 3.86 -7.35 -1.15
N TYR A 108 2.79 -6.67 -0.75
CA TYR A 108 2.50 -6.31 0.63
C TYR A 108 1.02 -6.55 0.91
N ALA A 109 0.72 -7.59 1.69
CA ALA A 109 -0.65 -8.10 1.86
C ALA A 109 -1.33 -8.30 0.49
N ASP A 110 -2.48 -7.68 0.24
CA ASP A 110 -3.20 -7.77 -1.04
C ASP A 110 -2.73 -6.81 -2.13
N ASP A 111 -1.82 -5.87 -1.81
CA ASP A 111 -1.25 -4.94 -2.78
C ASP A 111 -0.03 -5.59 -3.46
N VAL A 112 -0.18 -5.93 -4.75
CA VAL A 112 0.89 -6.53 -5.56
C VAL A 112 1.27 -5.58 -6.68
N CYS A 113 2.56 -5.26 -6.79
CA CYS A 113 3.15 -4.48 -7.86
C CYS A 113 4.05 -5.39 -8.70
N VAL A 114 3.76 -5.50 -10.00
CA VAL A 114 4.53 -6.32 -10.94
C VAL A 114 5.29 -5.40 -11.89
N PHE A 115 6.56 -5.68 -12.09
CA PHE A 115 7.46 -4.96 -12.99
C PHE A 115 7.46 -5.67 -14.34
N LEU A 116 7.32 -4.90 -15.41
CA LEU A 116 7.16 -5.42 -16.76
C LEU A 116 8.09 -4.64 -17.69
N SER A 117 8.91 -5.33 -18.47
CA SER A 117 9.77 -4.71 -19.49
C SER A 117 9.09 -4.59 -20.84
N SER A 118 8.09 -5.42 -21.12
CA SER A 118 7.55 -5.58 -22.47
C SER A 118 6.06 -5.95 -22.47
N ARG A 119 5.43 -5.86 -23.65
CA ARG A 119 4.08 -6.40 -23.86
C ARG A 119 4.03 -7.91 -23.63
N ALA A 120 5.10 -8.64 -23.93
CA ALA A 120 5.17 -10.07 -23.67
C ALA A 120 5.09 -10.37 -22.16
N ASP A 121 5.84 -9.62 -21.33
CA ASP A 121 5.77 -9.71 -19.86
C ASP A 121 4.32 -9.49 -19.38
N PHE A 122 3.65 -8.47 -19.92
CA PHE A 122 2.26 -8.16 -19.57
C PHE A 122 1.33 -9.33 -19.92
N LEU A 123 1.44 -9.91 -21.12
CA LEU A 123 0.62 -11.06 -21.52
C LEU A 123 0.90 -12.30 -20.66
N ARG A 124 2.16 -12.55 -20.27
CA ARG A 124 2.52 -13.60 -19.32
C ARG A 124 1.90 -13.36 -17.95
N LEU A 125 1.92 -12.12 -17.45
CA LEU A 125 1.22 -11.75 -16.22
C LEU A 125 -0.28 -12.03 -16.31
N GLN A 126 -0.94 -11.69 -17.41
CA GLN A 126 -2.37 -11.99 -17.60
C GLN A 126 -2.66 -13.50 -17.56
N HIS A 127 -1.78 -14.31 -18.13
CA HIS A 127 -1.88 -15.78 -18.04
C HIS A 127 -1.79 -16.26 -16.58
N HIS A 128 -0.80 -15.77 -15.82
CA HIS A 128 -0.63 -16.13 -14.40
C HIS A 128 -1.80 -15.67 -13.54
N LEU A 129 -2.34 -14.46 -13.78
CA LEU A 129 -3.52 -13.96 -13.11
C LEU A 129 -4.75 -14.81 -13.37
N ASN A 130 -4.97 -15.24 -14.63
CA ASN A 130 -6.08 -16.11 -14.99
C ASN A 130 -5.94 -17.50 -14.35
N SER A 131 -4.77 -18.13 -14.47
CA SER A 131 -4.49 -19.44 -13.86
C SER A 131 -4.69 -19.42 -12.35
N TYR A 132 -4.13 -18.42 -11.67
CA TYR A 132 -4.33 -18.26 -10.23
C TYR A 132 -5.78 -17.97 -9.88
N GLY A 133 -6.47 -17.13 -10.67
CA GLY A 133 -7.89 -16.80 -10.45
C GLY A 133 -8.82 -18.01 -10.56
N GLN A 134 -8.54 -18.94 -11.47
CA GLN A 134 -9.30 -20.19 -11.63
C GLN A 134 -9.19 -21.11 -10.40
N VAL A 135 -8.01 -21.18 -9.79
CA VAL A 135 -7.76 -22.06 -8.62
C VAL A 135 -8.19 -21.38 -7.32
N SER A 136 -7.93 -20.08 -7.18
CA SER A 136 -8.12 -19.35 -5.92
C SER A 136 -9.47 -18.63 -5.80
N ASN A 137 -10.23 -18.51 -6.89
CA ASN A 137 -11.37 -17.59 -7.03
C ASN A 137 -11.03 -16.10 -6.77
N ALA A 138 -9.74 -15.75 -6.72
CA ALA A 138 -9.29 -14.38 -6.67
C ALA A 138 -9.67 -13.65 -7.98
N LYS A 139 -10.03 -12.38 -7.86
CA LYS A 139 -10.22 -11.50 -9.01
C LYS A 139 -9.42 -10.22 -8.78
N VAL A 140 -8.73 -9.78 -9.82
CA VAL A 140 -8.09 -8.48 -9.84
C VAL A 140 -9.16 -7.41 -9.69
N ASN A 141 -8.89 -6.42 -8.85
CA ASN A 141 -9.76 -5.26 -8.72
C ASN A 141 -9.34 -4.19 -9.73
N LEU A 142 -9.86 -4.29 -10.95
CA LEU A 142 -9.50 -3.40 -12.07
C LEU A 142 -9.73 -1.92 -11.75
N SER A 143 -10.73 -1.59 -10.91
CA SER A 143 -10.97 -0.20 -10.50
C SER A 143 -9.90 0.38 -9.56
N LYS A 144 -9.03 -0.47 -9.01
CA LYS A 144 -7.88 -0.10 -8.18
C LYS A 144 -6.55 -0.43 -8.85
N THR A 145 -6.58 -1.05 -10.03
CA THR A 145 -5.37 -1.38 -10.77
C THR A 145 -4.91 -0.14 -11.51
N GLU A 146 -3.69 0.27 -11.23
CA GLU A 146 -3.05 1.43 -11.84
C GLU A 146 -1.74 0.99 -12.50
N ALA A 147 -1.39 1.58 -13.63
CA ALA A 147 -0.08 1.40 -14.27
C ALA A 147 0.81 2.62 -14.07
N ILE A 148 2.14 2.44 -14.07
CA ILE A 148 3.09 3.55 -14.05
C ILE A 148 4.22 3.28 -15.04
N PHE A 149 4.53 4.27 -15.85
CA PHE A 149 5.59 4.17 -16.85
C PHE A 149 6.92 4.63 -16.24
N LEU A 150 7.82 3.70 -15.90
CA LEU A 150 9.06 4.03 -15.17
C LEU A 150 10.03 4.93 -15.95
N ASN A 151 9.99 4.90 -17.29
CA ASN A 151 10.71 5.85 -18.16
C ASN A 151 10.09 7.27 -18.14
N GLY A 152 9.04 7.46 -17.34
CA GLY A 152 8.29 8.70 -17.18
C GLY A 152 7.35 9.00 -18.33
N ARG A 153 7.27 8.22 -19.41
CA ARG A 153 6.49 8.57 -20.60
C ARG A 153 5.56 7.44 -21.02
N THR A 154 4.27 7.76 -21.10
CA THR A 154 3.30 6.84 -21.68
C THR A 154 3.47 6.76 -23.21
N SER A 155 3.38 5.55 -23.76
CA SER A 155 3.31 5.32 -25.21
C SER A 155 1.86 5.05 -25.63
N PRO A 156 1.38 5.57 -26.78
CA PRO A 156 0.04 5.28 -27.31
C PRO A 156 -0.25 3.78 -27.45
N HIS A 157 0.78 2.99 -27.81
CA HIS A 157 0.66 1.54 -27.88
C HIS A 157 0.26 0.92 -26.54
N TRP A 158 0.88 1.38 -25.45
CA TRP A 158 0.57 0.89 -24.11
C TRP A 158 -0.80 1.35 -23.62
N GLN A 159 -1.25 2.55 -23.98
CA GLN A 159 -2.60 3.02 -23.64
C GLN A 159 -3.66 2.10 -24.26
N GLN A 160 -3.48 1.71 -25.52
CA GLN A 160 -4.37 0.76 -26.19
C GLN A 160 -4.38 -0.60 -25.49
N VAL A 161 -3.21 -1.15 -25.15
CA VAL A 161 -3.10 -2.42 -24.42
C VAL A 161 -3.78 -2.35 -23.06
N LEU A 162 -3.53 -1.31 -22.26
CA LEU A 162 -4.15 -1.15 -20.94
C LEU A 162 -5.67 -1.02 -21.05
N THR A 163 -6.16 -0.24 -22.01
CA THR A 163 -7.60 -0.05 -22.26
C THR A 163 -8.28 -1.35 -22.68
N GLN A 164 -7.63 -2.17 -23.52
CA GLN A 164 -8.13 -3.48 -23.92
C GLN A 164 -8.36 -4.41 -22.71
N TYR A 165 -7.53 -4.29 -21.68
CA TYR A 165 -7.64 -5.05 -20.43
C TYR A 165 -8.39 -4.30 -19.32
N GLN A 166 -9.14 -3.25 -19.67
CA GLN A 166 -9.98 -2.47 -18.75
C GLN A 166 -9.18 -1.78 -17.62
N ILE A 167 -7.89 -1.52 -17.83
CA ILE A 167 -7.06 -0.72 -16.93
C ILE A 167 -7.12 0.74 -17.41
N SER A 168 -7.90 1.55 -16.71
CA SER A 168 -8.17 2.95 -17.11
C SER A 168 -7.29 3.98 -16.40
N GLN A 169 -6.51 3.57 -15.40
CA GLN A 169 -5.65 4.45 -14.61
C GLN A 169 -4.19 4.15 -14.92
N TRP A 170 -3.45 5.15 -15.40
CA TRP A 170 -2.00 5.06 -15.55
C TRP A 170 -1.33 6.40 -15.27
N HIS A 171 -0.07 6.36 -14.87
CA HIS A 171 0.70 7.53 -14.43
C HIS A 171 2.00 7.69 -15.22
N ASP A 172 2.29 8.94 -15.55
CA ASP A 172 3.55 9.36 -16.17
C ASP A 172 3.98 10.75 -15.67
N HIS A 173 5.08 11.30 -16.19
CA HIS A 173 5.64 12.59 -15.76
C HIS A 173 4.73 13.80 -16.05
N SER A 174 3.83 13.70 -17.04
CA SER A 174 2.96 14.80 -17.47
C SER A 174 1.80 15.04 -16.49
N MET A 175 1.43 14.01 -15.73
CA MET A 175 0.37 14.10 -14.74
C MET A 175 0.81 14.88 -13.50
N THR A 176 -0.10 15.69 -12.96
CA THR A 176 0.18 16.50 -11.77
C THR A 176 0.16 15.68 -10.47
N GLN A 177 -0.64 14.61 -10.41
CA GLN A 177 -0.71 13.72 -9.25
C GLN A 177 0.13 12.46 -9.48
N PRO A 178 1.04 12.12 -8.54
CA PRO A 178 1.79 10.87 -8.63
C PRO A 178 0.93 9.68 -8.18
N LEU A 179 1.25 8.50 -8.71
CA LEU A 179 0.75 7.22 -8.19
C LEU A 179 1.18 7.06 -6.72
N ARG A 180 0.31 6.47 -5.90
CA ARG A 180 0.63 6.14 -4.50
C ARG A 180 0.76 4.64 -4.32
N TYR A 181 1.95 4.18 -3.95
CA TYR A 181 2.21 2.78 -3.61
C TYR A 181 2.52 2.68 -2.12
N LEU A 182 1.72 1.92 -1.37
CA LEU A 182 1.81 1.78 0.10
C LEU A 182 1.86 3.14 0.82
N GLY A 183 1.13 4.14 0.32
CA GLY A 183 1.11 5.50 0.86
C GLY A 183 2.32 6.37 0.47
N PHE A 184 3.32 5.83 -0.24
CA PHE A 184 4.42 6.60 -0.80
C PHE A 184 4.07 7.12 -2.20
N PRO A 185 4.25 8.43 -2.47
CA PRO A 185 4.05 8.95 -3.81
C PRO A 185 5.27 8.62 -4.70
N VAL A 186 5.02 7.96 -5.83
CA VAL A 186 6.06 7.67 -6.84
C VAL A 186 6.18 8.88 -7.76
N ILE A 187 7.19 9.70 -7.51
CA ILE A 187 7.37 11.01 -8.17
C ILE A 187 8.28 10.88 -9.39
N GLN A 188 7.80 11.34 -10.53
CA GLN A 188 8.49 11.34 -11.83
C GLN A 188 8.68 12.76 -12.39
N SER A 189 8.06 13.79 -11.79
CA SER A 189 8.18 15.18 -12.26
C SER A 189 8.21 16.21 -11.14
N VAL A 190 8.69 17.42 -11.47
CA VAL A 190 8.69 18.57 -10.55
C VAL A 190 7.26 18.95 -10.15
N ALA A 191 6.30 18.84 -11.08
CA ALA A 191 4.89 19.13 -10.81
C ALA A 191 4.32 18.16 -9.74
N GLN A 192 4.60 16.86 -9.86
CA GLN A 192 4.21 15.87 -8.87
C GLN A 192 4.86 16.11 -7.51
N ARG A 193 6.15 16.45 -7.49
CA ARG A 193 6.85 16.81 -6.24
C ARG A 193 6.21 18.01 -5.55
N LYS A 194 5.85 19.05 -6.31
CA LYS A 194 5.13 20.23 -5.79
C LYS A 194 3.75 19.85 -5.27
N CYS A 195 3.00 19.02 -6.00
CA CYS A 195 1.69 18.53 -5.56
C CYS A 195 1.77 17.82 -4.20
N VAL A 196 2.70 16.87 -4.05
CA VAL A 196 2.94 16.14 -2.79
C VAL A 196 3.32 17.10 -1.66
N GLY A 197 4.24 18.02 -1.92
CA GLY A 197 4.62 19.03 -0.93
C GLY A 197 3.43 19.87 -0.45
N ASN A 198 2.58 20.33 -1.37
CA ASN A 198 1.38 21.08 -1.04
C ASN A 198 0.37 20.27 -0.23
N GLN A 199 0.18 18.98 -0.56
CA GLN A 199 -0.69 18.08 0.22
C GLN A 199 -0.18 17.89 1.66
N LEU A 200 1.14 17.74 1.85
CA LEU A 200 1.74 17.64 3.18
C LEU A 200 1.58 18.93 3.98
N LEU A 201 1.83 20.09 3.35
CA LEU A 201 1.60 21.39 3.99
C LEU A 201 0.14 21.58 4.40
N GLN A 202 -0.79 21.19 3.52
CA GLN A 202 -2.22 21.31 3.81
C GLN A 202 -2.66 20.37 4.94
N SER A 203 -2.10 19.17 5.00
CA SER A 203 -2.31 18.23 6.11
C SER A 203 -1.88 18.85 7.45
N VAL A 204 -0.69 19.47 7.49
CA VAL A 204 -0.20 20.19 8.68
C VAL A 204 -1.12 21.34 9.06
N LYS A 205 -1.50 22.20 8.10
CA LYS A 205 -2.42 23.32 8.34
C LYS A 205 -3.76 22.86 8.91
N THR A 206 -4.33 21.80 8.33
CA THR A 206 -5.62 21.23 8.76
C THR A 206 -5.54 20.73 10.19
N GLN A 207 -4.49 19.98 10.54
CA GLN A 207 -4.30 19.49 11.90
C GLN A 207 -4.06 20.61 12.90
N CYS A 208 -3.21 21.60 12.56
CA CYS A 208 -3.04 22.78 13.39
C CYS A 208 -4.37 23.50 13.61
N GLY A 209 -5.22 23.63 12.58
CA GLY A 209 -6.55 24.22 12.68
C GLY A 209 -7.46 23.47 13.65
N ILE A 210 -7.54 22.13 13.53
CA ILE A 210 -8.34 21.27 14.42
C ILE A 210 -7.85 21.41 15.87
N TYR A 211 -6.55 21.25 16.11
CA TYR A 211 -6.02 21.33 17.48
C TYR A 211 -6.05 22.75 18.05
N SER A 212 -6.06 23.78 17.21
CA SER A 212 -6.21 25.18 17.62
C SER A 212 -7.57 25.51 18.23
N GLN A 213 -8.57 24.64 18.06
CA GLN A 213 -9.89 24.78 18.67
C GLN A 213 -9.90 24.31 20.13
N ARG A 214 -8.84 23.62 20.58
CA ARG A 214 -8.70 23.16 21.97
C ARG A 214 -7.98 24.23 22.79
N HIS A 215 -8.41 24.43 24.04
CA HIS A 215 -7.77 25.33 25.00
C HIS A 215 -6.51 24.69 25.60
N LEU A 216 -5.41 24.73 24.84
CA LEU A 216 -4.17 24.05 25.18
C LEU A 216 -3.13 25.01 25.74
N SER A 217 -2.39 24.57 26.76
CA SER A 217 -1.19 25.25 27.22
C SER A 217 -0.10 25.27 26.13
N LEU A 218 0.92 26.13 26.30
CA LEU A 218 2.08 26.15 25.41
C LEU A 218 2.71 24.76 25.31
N ARG A 219 2.98 24.12 26.45
CA ARG A 219 3.53 22.76 26.52
C ARG A 219 2.64 21.75 25.79
N GLY A 220 1.32 21.82 25.99
CA GLY A 220 0.37 20.94 25.29
C GLY A 220 0.43 21.10 23.77
N ARG A 221 0.56 22.33 23.27
CA ARG A 221 0.70 22.59 21.83
C ARG A 221 2.02 22.08 21.26
N VAL A 222 3.13 22.26 21.98
CA VAL A 222 4.44 21.69 21.58
C VAL A 222 4.37 20.16 21.55
N THR A 223 3.78 19.54 22.58
CA THR A 223 3.60 18.08 22.63
C THR A 223 2.78 17.58 21.44
N LEU A 224 1.65 18.21 21.11
CA LEU A 224 0.83 17.82 19.95
C LEU A 224 1.54 18.07 18.61
N ALA A 225 2.27 19.17 18.49
CA ALA A 225 3.07 19.47 17.31
C ALA A 225 4.07 18.33 17.02
N ASN A 226 4.80 17.88 18.04
CA ASN A 226 5.80 16.82 17.91
C ASN A 226 5.17 15.43 17.71
N SER A 227 4.19 15.07 18.55
CA SER A 227 3.66 13.70 18.61
C SER A 227 2.60 13.38 17.56
N LEU A 228 1.79 14.35 17.11
CA LEU A 228 0.66 14.09 16.21
C LEU A 228 0.76 14.80 14.86
N ILE A 229 1.30 16.02 14.82
CA ILE A 229 1.37 16.80 13.57
C ILE A 229 2.61 16.42 12.77
N LEU A 230 3.79 16.53 13.38
CA LEU A 230 5.06 16.22 12.72
C LEU A 230 5.25 14.73 12.48
N SER A 231 4.75 13.86 13.38
CA SER A 231 4.78 12.39 13.21
C SER A 231 4.21 11.94 11.87
N LYS A 232 3.18 12.62 11.34
CA LYS A 232 2.57 12.32 10.04
C LYS A 232 3.48 12.58 8.84
N LEU A 233 4.49 13.44 8.97
CA LEU A 233 5.42 13.76 7.89
C LEU A 233 6.51 12.71 7.74
N TRP A 234 6.89 12.04 8.84
CA TRP A 234 8.01 11.08 8.86
C TRP A 234 7.88 9.99 7.81
N TYR A 235 6.67 9.47 7.64
CA TYR A 235 6.42 8.42 6.67
C TYR A 235 6.81 8.87 5.26
N SER A 236 6.27 9.99 4.77
CA SER A 236 6.58 10.49 3.43
C SER A 236 8.03 10.97 3.27
N LEU A 237 8.61 11.58 4.31
CA LEU A 237 9.97 12.11 4.29
C LEU A 237 11.07 11.04 4.22
N ARG A 238 10.75 9.78 4.56
CA ARG A 238 11.69 8.66 4.46
C ARG A 238 12.12 8.37 3.01
N VAL A 239 11.24 8.65 2.05
CA VAL A 239 11.44 8.27 0.63
C VAL A 239 11.50 9.49 -0.29
N VAL A 240 10.88 10.61 0.10
CA VAL A 240 10.76 11.79 -0.76
C VAL A 240 11.64 12.94 -0.28
N SER A 241 12.56 13.35 -1.14
CA SER A 241 13.31 14.60 -0.99
C SER A 241 12.44 15.80 -1.38
N LEU A 242 12.10 16.63 -0.39
CA LEU A 242 11.28 17.85 -0.56
C LEU A 242 12.12 19.13 -0.51
N PRO A 243 11.71 20.21 -1.19
CA PRO A 243 12.48 21.45 -1.23
C PRO A 243 12.53 22.14 0.14
N LYS A 244 13.67 22.78 0.46
CA LYS A 244 13.88 23.54 1.70
C LYS A 244 12.77 24.58 1.97
N GLN A 245 12.22 25.18 0.92
CA GLN A 245 11.12 26.14 1.02
C GLN A 245 9.88 25.56 1.71
N LEU A 246 9.53 24.29 1.44
CA LEU A 246 8.39 23.63 2.06
C LEU A 246 8.59 23.50 3.58
N PHE A 247 9.79 23.11 4.02
CA PHE A 247 10.10 23.01 5.44
C PHE A 247 10.00 24.37 6.15
N ARG A 248 10.38 25.48 5.49
CA ARG A 248 10.18 26.83 6.04
C ARG A 248 8.69 27.16 6.21
N GLN A 249 7.86 26.78 5.23
CA GLN A 249 6.41 26.99 5.32
C GLN A 249 5.78 26.16 6.44
N ILE A 250 6.15 24.87 6.55
CA ILE A 250 5.69 23.99 7.64
C ILE A 250 6.09 24.57 8.99
N ARG A 251 7.35 24.99 9.14
CA ARG A 251 7.86 25.62 10.36
C ARG A 251 7.09 26.89 10.72
N SER A 252 6.76 27.73 9.74
CA SER A 252 5.95 28.94 9.95
C SER A 252 4.56 28.61 10.48
N VAL A 253 3.86 27.64 9.87
CA VAL A 253 2.53 27.21 10.31
C VAL A 253 2.56 26.62 11.73
N LEU A 254 3.56 25.78 12.04
CA LEU A 254 3.72 25.20 13.37
C LEU A 254 4.03 26.26 14.42
N TYR A 255 4.88 27.23 14.09
CA TYR A 255 5.18 28.34 14.98
C TYR A 255 3.92 29.12 15.34
N GLN A 256 3.13 29.53 14.34
CA GLN A 256 1.87 30.24 14.55
C GLN A 256 0.89 29.46 15.44
N PHE A 257 0.82 28.13 15.28
CA PHE A 257 0.04 27.26 16.14
C PHE A 257 0.54 27.29 17.60
N ILE A 258 1.85 27.12 17.81
CA ILE A 258 2.47 27.03 19.14
C ILE A 258 2.38 28.36 19.91
N ILE A 259 2.54 29.50 19.24
CA ILE A 259 2.49 30.83 19.89
C ILE A 259 1.12 31.49 19.89
N LYS A 260 0.08 30.87 19.33
CA LYS A 260 -1.30 31.39 19.33
C LYS A 260 -1.70 31.92 20.72
N GLY A 261 -2.13 33.18 20.81
CA GLY A 261 -2.55 33.80 22.07
C GLY A 261 -1.43 34.26 23.02
N ILE A 262 -0.15 34.14 22.64
CA ILE A 262 1.00 34.61 23.43
C ILE A 262 1.56 35.88 22.77
N LYS A 263 1.60 37.00 23.51
CA LYS A 263 2.18 38.27 23.06
C LYS A 263 3.08 38.88 24.16
N PRO A 264 4.33 39.28 23.86
CA PRO A 264 5.05 39.05 22.60
C PRO A 264 5.32 37.55 22.37
N GLY A 265 5.43 37.13 21.11
CA GLY A 265 5.70 35.73 20.77
C GLY A 265 7.11 35.31 21.16
N LEU A 266 7.27 34.09 21.67
CA LEU A 266 8.58 33.51 22.00
C LEU A 266 9.37 33.21 20.73
N ARG A 267 10.70 33.44 20.71
CA ARG A 267 11.54 33.07 19.56
C ARG A 267 11.47 31.56 19.32
N TYR A 268 11.40 31.13 18.05
CA TYR A 268 11.36 29.70 17.69
C TYR A 268 12.56 28.91 18.25
N THR A 269 13.74 29.53 18.34
CA THR A 269 14.94 28.90 18.92
C THR A 269 14.82 28.56 20.40
N LEU A 270 13.86 29.14 21.11
CA LEU A 270 13.56 28.85 22.52
C LEU A 270 12.47 27.76 22.69
N LEU A 271 11.82 27.36 21.58
CA LEU A 271 10.73 26.39 21.56
C LEU A 271 11.19 24.98 21.12
N CYS A 272 12.43 24.86 20.65
CA CYS A 272 13.10 23.62 20.28
C CYS A 272 14.12 23.26 21.35
#